data_AF-A0A2W4JYI7-F1
#
_entry.id   AF-A0A2W4JYI7-F1
#
_cell.length_a   1.000
_cell.length_b   1.000
_cell.length_c   1.000
_cell.angle_alpha   90.00
_cell.angle_beta   90.00
_cell.angle_gamma   90.00
#
_symmetry.space_group_name_H-M   'P 1'
#
loop_
_entity.id
_entity.type
_entity.pdbx_description
1 polymer ?
#
loop_
_entity_poly.entity_id
_entity_poly.type
_entity_poly.pdbx_seq_one_letter_code
_entity_poly.pdbx_strand_id
1 'polypeptide(L)'
;MKKTISIAAIAGCLVLGACASERAQTPQAQAGTEFTRALAQEYYAYADQQRLQAWDYGASNYFRRKADRVAQGEALPPETPGQGW
;
A
#
# COMPACT_ATOMS: atom_id res chain seq x y z
N MET A 1 27.76 -16.93 -36.94
CA MET A 1 26.68 -17.25 -35.97
C MET A 1 26.78 -16.26 -34.82
N LYS A 2 25.78 -15.38 -34.65
CA LYS A 2 25.76 -14.34 -33.60
C LYS A 2 25.27 -14.97 -32.29
N LYS A 3 26.06 -14.91 -31.21
CA LYS A 3 25.67 -15.40 -29.87
C LYS A 3 25.05 -14.24 -29.10
N THR A 4 23.76 -14.33 -28.81
CA THR A 4 23.05 -13.45 -27.87
C THR A 4 23.22 -14.00 -26.46
N ILE A 5 23.79 -13.19 -25.56
CA ILE A 5 23.86 -13.48 -24.13
C ILE A 5 22.59 -12.87 -23.50
N SER A 6 21.71 -13.72 -22.98
CA SER A 6 20.54 -13.29 -22.21
C SER A 6 20.89 -13.28 -20.72
N ILE A 7 20.94 -12.09 -20.13
CA ILE A 7 21.01 -11.87 -18.68
C ILE A 7 19.75 -11.12 -18.29
N ALA A 8 18.91 -11.72 -17.45
CA ALA A 8 18.04 -11.04 -16.47
C ALA A 8 17.37 -12.14 -15.61
N ALA A 9 17.91 -12.40 -14.42
CA ALA A 9 17.39 -11.90 -13.13
C ALA A 9 16.27 -12.82 -12.61
N ILE A 10 16.58 -13.85 -11.82
CA ILE A 10 16.68 -13.80 -10.34
C ILE A 10 15.78 -12.71 -9.73
N ALA A 11 14.53 -13.08 -9.43
CA ALA A 11 13.74 -12.54 -8.32
C ALA A 11 12.44 -13.35 -8.19
N GLY A 12 12.46 -14.40 -7.38
CA GLY A 12 11.27 -15.16 -7.01
C GLY A 12 11.31 -15.50 -5.53
N CYS A 13 11.44 -14.47 -4.69
CA CYS A 13 11.41 -14.61 -3.23
C CYS A 13 9.97 -14.82 -2.73
N LEU A 14 9.83 -15.88 -1.93
CA LEU A 14 8.97 -15.96 -0.74
C LEU A 14 7.44 -15.84 -0.95
N VAL A 15 6.82 -16.96 -1.31
CA VAL A 15 5.40 -17.22 -1.03
C VAL A 15 5.27 -17.93 0.31
N LEU A 16 5.22 -17.17 1.41
CA LEU A 16 4.78 -17.66 2.72
C LEU A 16 3.91 -16.58 3.38
N GLY A 17 2.59 -16.73 3.28
CA GLY A 17 1.66 -15.79 3.91
C GLY A 17 0.16 -15.96 3.62
N ALA A 18 -0.27 -17.04 2.96
CA ALA A 18 -1.68 -17.25 2.60
C ALA A 18 -2.51 -17.82 3.77
N CYS A 19 -2.71 -17.02 4.82
CA CYS A 19 -3.80 -17.19 5.81
C CYS A 19 -4.33 -15.80 6.18
N ALA A 20 -4.83 -15.05 5.21
CA ALA A 20 -5.46 -13.76 5.46
C ALA A 20 -6.94 -14.00 5.80
N SER A 21 -7.32 -13.75 7.05
CA SER A 21 -8.71 -13.69 7.48
C SER A 21 -9.42 -12.59 6.69
N GLU A 22 -10.43 -12.95 5.90
CA GLU A 22 -11.29 -12.04 5.16
C GLU A 22 -12.10 -11.17 6.14
N ARG A 23 -11.52 -10.06 6.60
CA ARG A 23 -12.31 -8.97 7.15
C ARG A 23 -12.95 -8.28 5.96
N ALA A 24 -14.25 -8.52 5.76
CA ALA A 24 -15.06 -7.80 4.80
C ALA A 24 -14.95 -6.29 5.05
N GLN A 25 -14.02 -5.64 4.34
CA GLN A 25 -13.99 -4.20 4.20
C GLN A 25 -15.09 -3.87 3.20
N THR A 26 -16.12 -3.16 3.67
CA THR A 26 -17.17 -2.62 2.81
C THR A 26 -16.48 -1.83 1.70
N PRO A 27 -16.69 -2.14 0.41
CA PRO A 27 -16.05 -1.39 -0.66
C PRO A 27 -16.61 0.03 -0.63
N GLN A 28 -15.84 0.97 -0.06
CA GLN A 28 -16.07 2.40 -0.29
C GLN A 28 -16.02 2.62 -1.79
N ALA A 29 -17.06 3.24 -2.35
CA ALA A 29 -17.09 3.62 -3.75
C ALA A 29 -15.84 4.43 -4.07
N GLN A 30 -14.89 3.80 -4.76
CA GLN A 30 -13.60 4.39 -5.06
C GLN A 30 -13.77 5.40 -6.20
N ALA A 31 -13.68 6.68 -5.87
CA ALA A 31 -13.55 7.74 -6.86
C ALA A 31 -12.06 7.92 -7.22
N GLY A 32 -11.78 8.56 -8.36
CA GLY A 32 -10.42 8.85 -8.80
C GLY A 32 -9.84 7.88 -9.83
N THR A 33 -8.59 8.14 -10.19
CA THR A 33 -7.88 7.42 -11.26
C THR A 33 -7.41 6.04 -10.80
N GLU A 34 -6.91 5.22 -11.73
CA GLU A 34 -6.25 3.96 -11.35
C GLU A 34 -5.07 4.19 -10.40
N PHE A 35 -4.32 5.26 -10.63
CA PHE A 35 -3.20 5.64 -9.77
C PHE A 35 -3.65 5.94 -8.33
N THR A 36 -4.68 6.78 -8.14
CA THR A 36 -5.14 7.12 -6.78
C THR A 36 -5.77 5.91 -6.10
N ARG A 37 -6.45 5.03 -6.84
CA ARG A 37 -6.96 3.76 -6.28
C ARG A 37 -5.84 2.83 -5.81
N ALA A 38 -4.78 2.66 -6.59
CA ALA A 38 -3.63 1.85 -6.19
C ALA A 38 -2.93 2.46 -4.95
N LEU A 39 -2.71 3.77 -4.95
CA LEU A 39 -2.09 4.47 -3.82
C LEU A 39 -2.94 4.37 -2.53
N ALA A 40 -4.27 4.43 -2.64
CA ALA A 40 -5.14 4.21 -1.49
C ALA A 40 -5.00 2.80 -0.91
N GLN A 41 -4.88 1.77 -1.76
CA GLN A 41 -4.66 0.39 -1.31
C GLN A 41 -3.34 0.24 -0.57
N GLU A 42 -2.27 0.88 -1.03
CA GLU A 42 -0.98 0.89 -0.33
C GLU A 42 -1.11 1.53 1.06
N TYR A 43 -1.82 2.66 1.18
CA TYR A 43 -2.05 3.29 2.48
C TYR A 43 -2.92 2.46 3.41
N TYR A 44 -3.93 1.74 2.92
CA TYR A 44 -4.68 0.79 3.73
C TYR A 44 -3.78 -0.34 4.26
N ALA A 45 -2.91 -0.89 3.40
CA ALA A 45 -1.98 -1.93 3.79
C ALA A 45 -0.98 -1.43 4.87
N TYR A 46 -0.44 -0.22 4.72
CA TYR A 46 0.40 0.39 5.74
C TYR A 46 -0.35 0.63 7.05
N ALA A 47 -1.59 1.14 6.99
CA ALA A 47 -2.41 1.34 8.18
C ALA A 47 -2.60 0.02 8.96
N ASP A 48 -2.83 -1.08 8.25
CA ASP A 48 -2.96 -2.40 8.87
C ASP A 48 -1.62 -2.93 9.40
N GLN A 49 -0.51 -2.73 8.68
CA GLN A 49 0.82 -3.08 9.18
C GLN A 49 1.13 -2.35 10.50
N GLN A 50 0.89 -1.03 10.54
CA GLN A 50 1.15 -0.24 11.75
C GLN A 50 0.29 -0.73 12.93
N ARG A 51 -0.98 -1.05 12.69
CA ARG A 51 -1.87 -1.53 13.74
C ARG A 51 -1.54 -2.93 14.24
N LEU A 52 -1.31 -3.86 13.31
CA LEU A 52 -1.24 -5.29 13.60
C LEU A 52 0.17 -5.76 13.96
N GLN A 53 1.20 -5.09 13.43
CA GLN A 53 2.58 -5.50 13.60
C GLN A 53 3.37 -4.54 14.50
N ALA A 54 3.20 -3.22 14.31
CA ALA A 54 3.93 -2.22 15.11
C ALA A 54 3.18 -1.78 16.38
N TRP A 55 1.89 -2.12 16.48
CA TRP A 55 0.96 -1.61 17.51
C TRP A 55 0.93 -0.08 17.62
N ASP A 56 1.29 0.61 16.54
CA ASP A 56 1.21 2.07 16.42
C ASP A 56 -0.16 2.46 15.86
N TYR A 57 -1.10 2.68 16.77
CA TYR A 57 -2.45 3.10 16.42
C TYR A 57 -2.50 4.53 15.86
N GLY A 58 -1.55 5.39 16.24
CA GLY A 58 -1.45 6.75 15.72
C GLY A 58 -1.10 6.75 14.24
N ALA A 59 -0.01 6.07 13.89
CA ALA A 59 0.40 5.87 12.51
C ALA A 59 -0.66 5.11 11.71
N SER A 60 -1.31 4.11 12.30
CA SER A 60 -2.41 3.40 11.63
C SER A 60 -3.55 4.33 11.22
N ASN A 61 -4.03 5.16 12.14
CA ASN A 61 -5.10 6.12 11.86
C ASN A 61 -4.65 7.19 10.85
N TYR A 62 -3.38 7.61 10.91
CA TYR A 62 -2.79 8.52 9.94
C TYR A 62 -2.88 7.98 8.51
N PHE A 63 -2.36 6.77 8.28
CA PHE A 63 -2.39 6.14 6.96
C PHE A 63 -3.82 5.81 6.52
N ARG A 64 -4.71 5.43 7.44
CA ARG A 64 -6.13 5.21 7.13
C ARG A 64 -6.77 6.47 6.54
N ARG A 65 -6.59 7.62 7.19
CA ARG A 65 -7.12 8.90 6.71
C ARG A 65 -6.53 9.30 5.36
N LYS A 66 -5.23 9.04 5.13
CA LYS A 66 -4.62 9.27 3.81
C LYS A 66 -5.26 8.38 2.75
N ALA A 67 -5.44 7.09 3.04
CA ALA A 67 -6.09 6.16 2.14
C ALA A 67 -7.48 6.65 1.73
N ASP A 68 -8.30 7.06 2.70
CA ASP A 68 -9.66 7.56 2.43
C ASP A 68 -9.68 8.80 1.54
N ARG A 69 -8.74 9.74 1.75
CA ARG A 69 -8.60 10.95 0.92
C ARG A 69 -8.20 10.62 -0.52
N VAL A 70 -7.19 9.78 -0.68
CA VAL A 70 -6.71 9.38 -2.02
C VAL A 70 -7.75 8.50 -2.73
N ALA A 71 -8.50 7.67 -2.00
CA ALA A 71 -9.62 6.89 -2.53
C ALA A 71 -10.79 7.77 -3.03
N GLN A 72 -10.80 9.06 -2.68
CA GLN A 72 -11.73 10.06 -3.23
C GLN A 72 -11.14 10.80 -4.44
N GLY A 73 -9.92 10.44 -4.88
CA GLY A 73 -9.21 11.07 -5.98
C GLY A 73 -8.35 12.26 -5.58
N GLU A 74 -8.14 12.51 -4.27
CA GLU A 74 -7.29 13.59 -3.82
C GLU A 74 -5.81 13.30 -4.05
N ALA A 75 -5.09 14.25 -4.65
CA ALA A 75 -3.63 14.20 -4.77
C ALA A 75 -3.00 14.72 -3.48
N LEU A 76 -2.34 13.84 -2.72
CA LEU A 76 -1.62 14.21 -1.50
C LEU A 76 -0.14 14.48 -1.81
N PRO A 77 0.47 15.52 -1.23
CA PRO A 77 1.91 15.73 -1.35
C PRO A 77 2.70 14.60 -0.65
N PRO A 78 3.97 14.38 -1.05
CA PRO A 78 4.87 13.48 -0.34
C PRO A 78 5.09 13.94 1.10
N GLU A 79 5.39 12.98 1.99
CA GLU A 79 5.81 13.31 3.35
C GLU A 79 7.20 13.93 3.35
N THR A 80 7.42 14.88 4.26
CA THR A 80 8.77 15.39 4.50
C THR A 80 9.50 14.43 5.44
N PRO A 81 10.72 13.97 5.14
CA PRO A 81 11.48 13.12 6.04
C PRO A 81 11.66 13.78 7.42
N GLY A 82 11.33 13.07 8.50
CA GLY A 82 11.41 13.58 9.86
C GLY A 82 10.22 14.43 10.30
N GLN A 83 9.24 14.67 9.42
CA GLN A 83 7.94 15.17 9.82
C GLN A 83 7.22 14.05 10.56
N GLY A 84 6.94 14.25 11.84
CA GLY A 84 6.04 13.39 12.59
C GLY A 84 4.61 13.49 12.06
N TRP A 85 3.83 12.45 12.30
CA TRP A 85 2.40 12.35 11.98
C TRP A 85 1.54 12.60 13.21
#